data_AF-A0A0C9VRX5-F1
#
_entry.id   AF-A0A0C9VRX5-F1
#
_cell.length_a   1.000
_cell.length_b   1.000
_cell.length_c   1.000
_cell.angle_alpha   90.00
_cell.angle_beta   90.00
_cell.angle_gamma   90.00
#
_symmetry.space_group_name_H-M   'P 1'
#
loop_
_entity.id
_entity.type
_entity.pdbx_description
1 polymer ?
#
loop_
_entity_poly.entity_id
_entity_poly.type
_entity_poly.pdbx_seq_one_letter_code
_entity_poly.pdbx_strand_id
1 'polypeptide(L)'
;MPRGAMTLQAKLQGQLRDLHKIVPDKFHKEFVNIQFWKEFKAEMQQQHSTGITHLRLYAGTSIFDCKASKLATPTARMKFKEDIGFVQEADGTTRYKALCKILYKDYEGYHDKTKVFLNPVLFQIYIALVCSSAAVKGKGETSGRLPLEDTWGLKSTGIIPGAIAVCAIYAHHVLSVDNQLQPVGCSSNILYQDEMEYYLKYLNKGLLKEDCHVKAIICTWNNHLYPNLDSIIVHATDPALQQENQDALNEIGVESEGEGPRTNNNGSPHPASGVVNRETTPKPPDESQSHISSSSSSSSSSSSDSDSECQPKHPKTRSQAKCLKEKGIETQRHVSRKRILSDDEDEDDEQENVPEVSL
;
A
#
# COMPACT_ATOMS: atom_id res chain seq x y z
N MET A 1 -4.83 -17.57 27.54
CA MET A 1 -3.53 -17.07 27.03
C MET A 1 -3.76 -15.94 26.03
N PRO A 2 -3.02 -14.82 26.10
CA PRO A 2 -2.92 -13.90 24.98
C PRO A 2 -2.21 -14.58 23.80
N ARG A 3 -2.57 -14.25 22.55
CA ARG A 3 -1.89 -14.81 21.38
C ARG A 3 -0.49 -14.19 21.30
N GLY A 4 0.55 -15.02 21.27
CA GLY A 4 1.91 -14.54 21.04
C GLY A 4 1.99 -13.74 19.74
N ALA A 5 2.47 -12.50 19.82
CA ALA A 5 2.86 -11.76 18.63
C ALA A 5 4.15 -12.38 18.10
N MET A 6 4.20 -12.75 16.81
CA MET A 6 5.44 -13.17 16.17
C MET A 6 6.50 -12.08 16.39
N THR A 7 7.68 -12.48 16.87
CA THR A 7 8.79 -11.56 17.09
C THR A 7 9.20 -10.94 15.75
N LEU A 8 9.72 -9.71 15.79
CA LEU A 8 10.21 -9.04 14.58
C LEU A 8 11.27 -9.88 13.85
N GLN A 9 12.10 -10.61 14.61
CA GLN A 9 13.10 -11.54 14.10
C GLN A 9 12.46 -12.71 13.32
N ALA A 10 11.38 -13.32 13.82
CA ALA A 10 10.68 -14.39 13.12
C ALA A 10 10.03 -13.90 11.80
N LYS A 11 9.41 -12.70 11.81
CA LYS A 11 8.89 -12.06 10.59
C LYS A 11 10.00 -11.84 9.55
N LEU A 12 11.14 -11.26 9.98
CA LEU A 12 12.28 -10.99 9.11
C LEU A 12 12.87 -12.28 8.53
N GLN A 13 12.97 -13.34 9.33
CA GLN A 13 13.47 -14.64 8.89
C GLN A 13 12.55 -15.33 7.88
N GLY A 14 11.22 -15.18 8.03
CA GLY A 14 10.24 -15.62 7.02
C GLY A 14 10.43 -14.91 5.69
N GLN A 15 10.45 -13.57 5.70
CA GLN A 15 10.69 -12.77 4.49
C GLN A 15 12.05 -13.07 3.83
N LEU A 16 13.08 -13.36 4.63
CA LEU A 16 14.38 -13.80 4.12
C LEU A 16 14.28 -15.16 3.39
N ARG A 17 13.55 -16.12 3.98
CA ARG A 17 13.31 -17.46 3.40
C ARG A 17 12.52 -17.38 2.10
N ASP A 18 11.52 -16.51 2.00
CA ASP A 18 10.74 -16.32 0.78
C ASP A 18 11.59 -15.67 -0.33
N LEU A 19 12.39 -14.65 -0.02
CA LEU A 19 13.38 -14.09 -0.95
C LEU A 19 14.39 -15.15 -1.40
N HIS A 20 14.81 -16.04 -0.51
CA HIS A 20 15.76 -17.13 -0.78
C HIS A 20 15.16 -18.26 -1.65
N LYS A 21 13.83 -18.35 -1.79
CA LYS A 21 13.16 -19.23 -2.78
C LYS A 21 13.08 -18.59 -4.17
N ILE A 22 12.88 -17.28 -4.23
CA ILE A 22 12.62 -16.54 -5.48
C ILE A 22 13.92 -16.12 -6.16
N VAL A 23 14.95 -15.77 -5.38
CA VAL A 23 16.25 -15.35 -5.91
C VAL A 23 17.09 -16.59 -6.28
N PRO A 24 17.67 -16.67 -7.50
CA PRO A 24 18.44 -17.84 -7.95
C PRO A 24 19.67 -18.18 -7.09
N ASP A 25 19.91 -19.48 -6.89
CA ASP A 25 20.91 -20.09 -5.99
C ASP A 25 22.31 -19.48 -6.03
N LYS A 26 22.76 -19.06 -7.21
CA LYS A 26 24.05 -18.39 -7.42
C LYS A 26 24.23 -17.13 -6.58
N PHE A 27 23.15 -16.50 -6.13
CA PHE A 27 23.14 -15.31 -5.28
C PHE A 27 22.91 -15.60 -3.79
N HIS A 28 22.52 -16.81 -3.37
CA HIS A 28 22.25 -17.13 -1.96
C HIS A 28 23.46 -16.85 -1.05
N LYS A 29 24.67 -16.99 -1.59
CA LYS A 29 25.92 -16.66 -0.88
C LYS A 29 26.06 -15.17 -0.55
N GLU A 30 25.38 -14.28 -1.27
CA GLU A 30 25.35 -12.84 -0.94
C GLU A 30 24.34 -12.50 0.16
N PHE A 31 23.46 -13.42 0.57
CA PHE A 31 22.52 -13.18 1.67
C PHE A 31 23.21 -13.13 3.05
N VAL A 32 24.49 -13.53 3.16
CA VAL A 32 25.34 -13.27 4.34
C VAL A 32 26.21 -12.02 4.20
N ASN A 33 26.20 -11.37 3.03
CA ASN A 33 26.98 -10.16 2.75
C ASN A 33 26.22 -8.91 3.21
N ILE A 34 26.75 -8.21 4.22
CA ILE A 34 26.13 -6.99 4.77
C ILE A 34 26.06 -5.84 3.75
N GLN A 35 26.99 -5.78 2.79
CA GLN A 35 26.99 -4.76 1.75
C GLN A 35 25.89 -5.02 0.72
N PHE A 36 25.67 -6.29 0.32
CA PHE A 36 24.53 -6.68 -0.51
C PHE A 36 23.19 -6.25 0.12
N TRP A 37 22.99 -6.50 1.42
CA TRP A 37 21.76 -6.05 2.11
C TRP A 37 21.60 -4.54 2.20
N LYS A 38 22.70 -3.80 2.28
CA LYS A 38 22.69 -2.33 2.28
C LYS A 38 22.29 -1.78 0.91
N GLU A 39 22.87 -2.33 -0.16
CA GLU A 39 22.55 -1.97 -1.54
C GLU A 39 21.12 -2.38 -1.92
N PHE A 40 20.71 -3.62 -1.62
CA PHE A 40 19.34 -4.09 -1.84
C PHE A 40 18.29 -3.20 -1.14
N LYS A 41 18.53 -2.81 0.12
CA LYS A 41 17.62 -1.90 0.84
C LYS A 41 17.58 -0.50 0.22
N ALA A 42 18.72 0.03 -0.23
CA ALA A 42 18.77 1.32 -0.92
C ALA A 42 18.02 1.27 -2.26
N GLU A 43 18.22 0.24 -3.06
CA GLU A 43 17.52 0.05 -4.35
C GLU A 43 16.01 -0.18 -4.16
N MET A 44 15.58 -0.96 -3.16
CA MET A 44 14.15 -1.10 -2.85
C MET A 44 13.52 0.23 -2.38
N GLN A 45 14.22 1.02 -1.56
CA GLN A 45 13.78 2.36 -1.17
C GLN A 45 13.72 3.32 -2.37
N GLN A 46 14.68 3.23 -3.30
CA GLN A 46 14.72 4.01 -4.52
C GLN A 46 13.59 3.61 -5.48
N GLN A 47 13.29 2.32 -5.63
CA GLN A 47 12.15 1.81 -6.41
C GLN A 47 10.82 2.30 -5.82
N HIS A 48 10.62 2.20 -4.50
CA HIS A 48 9.41 2.70 -3.84
C HIS A 48 9.25 4.21 -4.04
N SER A 49 10.32 4.99 -3.83
CA SER A 49 10.33 6.45 -4.01
C SER A 49 10.04 6.84 -5.47
N THR A 50 10.58 6.09 -6.42
CA THR A 50 10.33 6.26 -7.86
C THR A 50 8.87 5.94 -8.20
N GLY A 51 8.33 4.82 -7.71
CA GLY A 51 6.94 4.40 -7.92
C GLY A 51 5.92 5.41 -7.38
N ILE A 52 6.14 5.91 -6.16
CA ILE A 52 5.30 6.98 -5.56
C ILE A 52 5.36 8.26 -6.39
N THR A 53 6.56 8.67 -6.81
CA THR A 53 6.76 9.87 -7.65
C THR A 53 6.05 9.71 -9.00
N HIS A 54 6.16 8.54 -9.61
CA HIS A 54 5.56 8.18 -10.89
C HIS A 54 4.02 8.17 -10.83
N LEU A 55 3.46 7.59 -9.76
CA LEU A 55 2.03 7.65 -9.46
C LEU A 55 1.57 9.09 -9.23
N ARG A 56 2.25 9.87 -8.39
CA ARG A 56 1.77 11.23 -8.03
C ARG A 56 1.93 12.25 -9.16
N LEU A 57 2.93 12.11 -10.04
CA LEU A 57 3.22 13.08 -11.11
C LEU A 57 2.74 12.68 -12.51
N TYR A 58 2.84 11.39 -12.89
CA TYR A 58 2.61 10.97 -14.28
C TYR A 58 1.31 10.19 -14.49
N ALA A 59 0.91 9.32 -13.54
CA ALA A 59 -0.30 8.50 -13.68
C ALA A 59 -1.52 9.06 -12.91
N GLY A 60 -1.30 9.77 -11.80
CA GLY A 60 -2.32 10.11 -10.80
C GLY A 60 -3.51 10.92 -11.31
N THR A 61 -3.30 11.75 -12.34
CA THR A 61 -4.42 12.48 -12.97
C THR A 61 -5.43 11.56 -13.64
N SER A 62 -4.97 10.43 -14.17
CA SER A 62 -5.79 9.40 -14.80
C SER A 62 -6.31 8.38 -13.77
N ILE A 63 -5.50 8.02 -12.77
CA ILE A 63 -5.89 7.08 -11.70
C ILE A 63 -7.03 7.66 -10.84
N PHE A 64 -6.95 8.93 -10.47
CA PHE A 64 -7.89 9.59 -9.53
C PHE A 64 -8.84 10.59 -10.20
N ASP A 65 -9.02 10.51 -11.53
CA ASP A 65 -9.78 11.44 -12.39
C ASP A 65 -9.70 12.92 -11.94
N CYS A 66 -8.47 13.46 -11.94
CA CYS A 66 -8.24 14.79 -11.38
C CYS A 66 -7.16 15.60 -12.10
N LYS A 67 -7.25 16.93 -11.99
CA LYS A 67 -6.24 17.85 -12.56
C LYS A 67 -4.95 17.76 -11.76
N ALA A 68 -3.78 17.78 -12.41
CA ALA A 68 -2.46 17.64 -11.76
C ALA A 68 -2.24 18.60 -10.57
N SER A 69 -2.79 19.82 -10.65
CA SER A 69 -2.76 20.82 -9.57
C SER A 69 -3.49 20.41 -8.28
N LYS A 70 -4.26 19.32 -8.28
CA LYS A 70 -4.86 18.68 -7.09
C LYS A 70 -3.86 17.80 -6.35
N LEU A 71 -2.91 17.17 -7.06
CA LEU A 71 -1.91 16.25 -6.50
C LEU A 71 -0.56 16.92 -6.21
N ALA A 72 -0.25 18.01 -6.90
CA ALA A 72 1.06 18.67 -6.88
C ALA A 72 1.57 19.10 -5.49
N THR A 73 0.69 19.50 -4.55
CA THR A 73 1.10 20.01 -3.23
C THR A 73 0.29 19.39 -2.09
N PRO A 74 0.85 19.26 -0.86
CA PRO A 74 0.11 18.79 0.32
C PRO A 74 -1.21 19.52 0.55
N THR A 75 -1.21 20.85 0.43
CA THR A 75 -2.38 21.71 0.63
C THR A 75 -3.47 21.48 -0.43
N ALA A 76 -3.10 21.09 -1.66
CA ALA A 76 -4.06 20.69 -2.68
C ALA A 76 -4.63 19.29 -2.39
N ARG A 77 -3.77 18.37 -1.91
CA ARG A 77 -4.11 16.97 -1.57
C ARG A 77 -5.03 16.83 -0.36
N MET A 78 -5.05 17.79 0.56
CA MET A 78 -6.03 17.88 1.66
C MET A 78 -7.51 17.77 1.24
N LYS A 79 -7.82 17.96 -0.04
CA LYS A 79 -9.19 17.80 -0.59
C LYS A 79 -9.64 16.34 -0.74
N PHE A 80 -8.70 15.38 -0.65
CA PHE A 80 -8.97 13.93 -0.66
C PHE A 80 -8.94 13.30 0.74
N LYS A 81 -8.80 14.11 1.81
CA LYS A 81 -8.61 13.62 3.18
C LYS A 81 -9.70 12.60 3.60
N GLU A 82 -10.94 12.84 3.20
CA GLU A 82 -12.10 11.99 3.53
C GLU A 82 -12.12 10.70 2.70
N ASP A 83 -11.60 10.72 1.47
CA ASP A 83 -11.44 9.53 0.64
C ASP A 83 -10.42 8.56 1.25
N ILE A 84 -9.34 9.10 1.84
CA ILE A 84 -8.34 8.36 2.63
C ILE A 84 -8.71 8.22 4.13
N GLY A 85 -9.97 8.49 4.50
CA GLY A 85 -10.51 8.10 5.80
C GLY A 85 -10.30 9.07 6.97
N PHE A 86 -9.99 10.34 6.72
CA PHE A 86 -10.01 11.39 7.74
C PHE A 86 -11.38 11.43 8.42
N VAL A 87 -11.39 11.38 9.74
CA VAL A 87 -12.56 11.59 10.59
C VAL A 87 -12.19 12.58 11.69
N GLN A 88 -13.12 13.50 11.96
CA GLN A 88 -13.11 14.33 13.16
C GLN A 88 -14.19 13.80 14.10
N GLU A 89 -13.82 13.50 15.34
CA GLU A 89 -14.72 12.99 16.38
C GLU A 89 -15.39 14.15 17.13
N ALA A 90 -16.39 13.83 17.96
CA ALA A 90 -17.20 14.85 18.67
C ALA A 90 -16.43 15.65 19.73
N ASP A 91 -15.29 15.15 20.21
CA ASP A 91 -14.36 15.86 21.09
C ASP A 91 -13.39 16.79 20.33
N GLY A 92 -13.51 16.85 19.00
CA GLY A 92 -12.65 17.62 18.11
C GLY A 92 -11.36 16.91 17.69
N THR A 93 -11.05 15.72 18.23
CA THR A 93 -9.87 14.93 17.82
C THR A 93 -10.00 14.48 16.37
N THR A 94 -8.86 14.31 15.69
CA THR A 94 -8.81 13.94 14.27
C THR A 94 -7.93 12.73 14.04
N ARG A 95 -8.41 11.75 13.26
CA ARG A 95 -7.69 10.52 12.94
C ARG A 95 -7.99 10.06 11.53
N TYR A 96 -7.16 9.17 11.00
CA TYR A 96 -7.45 8.44 9.77
C TYR A 96 -7.92 7.02 10.09
N LYS A 97 -8.84 6.49 9.28
CA LYS A 97 -9.33 5.11 9.34
C LYS A 97 -8.60 4.26 8.31
N ALA A 98 -7.94 3.19 8.73
CA ALA A 98 -7.29 2.24 7.80
C ALA A 98 -8.24 1.68 6.73
N LEU A 99 -9.46 1.27 7.11
CA LEU A 99 -10.46 0.79 6.17
C LEU A 99 -11.34 1.95 5.67
N CYS A 100 -10.79 2.77 4.78
CA CYS A 100 -11.43 3.98 4.24
C CYS A 100 -11.99 3.84 2.82
N LYS A 101 -12.70 4.88 2.36
CA LYS A 101 -13.46 4.95 1.11
C LYS A 101 -12.64 4.57 -0.13
N ILE A 102 -11.39 5.01 -0.27
CA ILE A 102 -10.56 4.72 -1.46
C ILE A 102 -10.26 3.23 -1.65
N LEU A 103 -10.48 2.40 -0.62
CA LEU A 103 -10.27 0.95 -0.70
C LEU A 103 -11.50 0.19 -1.23
N TYR A 104 -12.70 0.75 -1.14
CA TYR A 104 -13.93 0.05 -1.53
C TYR A 104 -14.40 0.44 -2.92
N LYS A 105 -14.92 -0.54 -3.66
CA LYS A 105 -15.93 -0.28 -4.69
C LYS A 105 -17.17 0.33 -4.01
N ASP A 106 -17.84 1.29 -4.63
CA ASP A 106 -19.18 1.79 -4.29
C ASP A 106 -19.43 1.94 -2.76
N TYR A 107 -18.62 2.79 -2.12
CA TYR A 107 -18.58 2.94 -0.65
C TYR A 107 -19.80 3.68 -0.08
N GLU A 108 -20.62 2.96 0.68
CA GLU A 108 -21.86 3.45 1.30
C GLU A 108 -21.68 3.93 2.75
N GLY A 109 -20.44 4.18 3.20
CA GLY A 109 -20.15 4.70 4.54
C GLY A 109 -19.86 3.65 5.62
N TYR A 110 -20.04 2.35 5.31
CA TYR A 110 -19.78 1.22 6.22
C TYR A 110 -18.81 0.18 5.61
N HIS A 111 -18.29 -0.72 6.45
CA HIS A 111 -17.39 -1.80 6.00
C HIS A 111 -18.17 -2.93 5.32
N ASP A 112 -18.03 -3.03 4.01
CA ASP A 112 -18.55 -4.15 3.20
C ASP A 112 -17.40 -5.07 2.74
N LYS A 113 -17.42 -6.33 3.20
CA LYS A 113 -16.43 -7.36 2.82
C LYS A 113 -16.48 -7.73 1.34
N THR A 114 -17.62 -7.56 0.67
CA THR A 114 -17.79 -7.90 -0.75
C THR A 114 -17.20 -6.83 -1.68
N LYS A 115 -16.97 -5.61 -1.16
CA LYS A 115 -16.50 -4.44 -1.92
C LYS A 115 -15.09 -3.96 -1.55
N VAL A 116 -14.54 -4.39 -0.41
CA VAL A 116 -13.23 -3.96 0.09
C VAL A 116 -12.10 -4.45 -0.82
N PHE A 117 -11.10 -3.60 -1.05
CA PHE A 117 -10.00 -3.78 -2.02
C PHE A 117 -10.44 -3.91 -3.49
N LEU A 118 -11.69 -3.58 -3.84
CA LEU A 118 -12.20 -3.64 -5.23
C LEU A 118 -12.42 -2.25 -5.87
N ASN A 119 -11.90 -1.17 -5.28
CA ASN A 119 -11.98 0.14 -5.90
C ASN A 119 -11.17 0.17 -7.23
N PRO A 120 -11.74 0.66 -8.35
CA PRO A 120 -11.05 0.78 -9.65
C PRO A 120 -9.66 1.42 -9.59
N VAL A 121 -9.45 2.37 -8.67
CA VAL A 121 -8.16 3.03 -8.40
C VAL A 121 -7.03 2.04 -8.11
N LEU A 122 -7.29 0.96 -7.38
CA LEU A 122 -6.25 0.05 -6.91
C LEU A 122 -5.65 -0.78 -8.06
N PHE A 123 -6.48 -1.23 -9.00
CA PHE A 123 -6.00 -1.91 -10.20
C PHE A 123 -5.20 -0.96 -11.11
N GLN A 124 -5.65 0.30 -11.23
CA GLN A 124 -4.92 1.32 -12.00
C GLN A 124 -3.57 1.70 -11.36
N ILE A 125 -3.45 1.65 -10.03
CA ILE A 125 -2.18 1.76 -9.32
C ILE A 125 -1.27 0.56 -9.64
N TYR A 126 -1.79 -0.67 -9.61
CA TYR A 126 -1.02 -1.86 -9.97
C TYR A 126 -0.48 -1.79 -11.42
N ILE A 127 -1.36 -1.48 -12.39
CA ILE A 127 -1.01 -1.29 -13.80
C ILE A 127 0.06 -0.21 -13.97
N ALA A 128 -0.05 0.91 -13.26
CA ALA A 128 0.94 2.00 -13.32
C ALA A 128 2.33 1.59 -12.82
N LEU A 129 2.41 0.68 -11.84
CA LEU A 129 3.65 0.18 -11.24
C LEU A 129 4.29 -0.96 -12.06
N VAL A 130 3.48 -1.86 -12.63
CA VAL A 130 3.94 -3.09 -13.29
C VAL A 130 4.01 -2.96 -14.82
N CYS A 131 3.00 -2.33 -15.42
CA CYS A 131 2.80 -2.22 -16.87
C CYS A 131 3.19 -0.84 -17.43
N SER A 132 3.69 0.06 -16.56
CA SER A 132 3.99 1.49 -16.80
C SER A 132 2.77 2.43 -16.92
N SER A 133 3.02 3.73 -16.81
CA SER A 133 1.97 4.77 -16.90
C SER A 133 1.45 5.05 -18.32
N ALA A 134 2.01 4.41 -19.35
CA ALA A 134 1.47 4.46 -20.70
C ALA A 134 0.17 3.63 -20.80
N ALA A 135 0.19 2.41 -20.23
CA ALA A 135 -0.96 1.50 -20.17
C ALA A 135 -2.19 2.14 -19.51
N VAL A 136 -1.98 2.83 -18.38
CA VAL A 136 -3.00 3.59 -17.62
C VAL A 136 -3.76 4.63 -18.49
N LYS A 137 -3.16 5.09 -19.59
CA LYS A 137 -3.73 6.12 -20.46
C LYS A 137 -4.35 5.57 -21.75
N GLY A 138 -4.40 4.24 -21.92
CA GLY A 138 -4.97 3.60 -23.10
C GLY A 138 -4.27 3.95 -24.42
N LYS A 139 -3.06 4.52 -24.37
CA LYS A 139 -2.25 4.81 -25.55
C LYS A 139 -1.28 3.66 -25.76
N GLY A 140 -1.49 2.94 -26.85
CA GLY A 140 -0.75 1.71 -27.16
C GLY A 140 0.76 1.92 -27.29
N GLU A 141 1.48 0.84 -26.96
CA GLU A 141 2.87 0.53 -27.33
C GLU A 141 3.86 1.71 -27.39
N THR A 142 4.52 1.98 -26.27
CA THR A 142 5.71 2.84 -26.24
C THR A 142 6.84 2.18 -25.46
N SER A 143 8.01 2.05 -26.11
CA SER A 143 9.24 1.39 -25.65
C SER A 143 9.23 -0.15 -25.74
N GLY A 144 10.14 -0.70 -26.54
CA GLY A 144 10.39 -2.15 -26.68
C GLY A 144 11.12 -2.80 -25.50
N ARG A 145 10.83 -2.35 -24.27
CA ARG A 145 11.29 -3.00 -23.04
C ARG A 145 10.18 -3.92 -22.57
N LEU A 146 10.49 -5.19 -22.30
CA LEU A 146 9.53 -6.12 -21.71
C LEU A 146 8.89 -5.53 -20.45
N PRO A 147 7.55 -5.59 -20.30
CA PRO A 147 6.85 -5.23 -19.09
C PRO A 147 7.40 -5.96 -17.84
N LEU A 148 7.18 -5.38 -16.66
CA LEU A 148 7.68 -5.98 -15.41
C LEU A 148 6.94 -7.30 -15.10
N GLU A 149 5.66 -7.39 -15.48
CA GLU A 149 4.83 -8.61 -15.44
C GLU A 149 5.46 -9.80 -16.16
N ASP A 150 6.03 -9.61 -17.34
CA ASP A 150 6.70 -10.67 -18.12
C ASP A 150 8.08 -10.97 -17.55
N THR A 151 8.80 -9.93 -17.16
CA THR A 151 10.14 -10.03 -16.56
C THR A 151 10.13 -10.79 -15.22
N TRP A 152 9.02 -10.73 -14.47
CA TRP A 152 8.86 -11.33 -13.13
C TRP A 152 7.91 -12.54 -13.11
N GLY A 153 7.35 -12.97 -14.24
CA GLY A 153 6.42 -14.12 -14.29
C GLY A 153 5.09 -13.90 -13.55
N LEU A 154 4.62 -12.66 -13.47
CA LEU A 154 3.39 -12.34 -12.73
C LEU A 154 2.14 -12.92 -13.41
N LYS A 155 2.19 -13.10 -14.74
CA LYS A 155 1.12 -13.75 -15.55
C LYS A 155 0.92 -15.24 -15.27
N SER A 156 1.89 -15.93 -14.66
CA SER A 156 1.76 -17.35 -14.28
C SER A 156 1.56 -17.57 -12.78
N THR A 157 1.90 -16.59 -11.95
CA THR A 157 1.72 -16.64 -10.48
C THR A 157 0.45 -15.95 -10.00
N GLY A 158 -0.10 -15.02 -10.79
CA GLY A 158 -1.32 -14.28 -10.47
C GLY A 158 -1.10 -13.20 -9.40
N ILE A 159 -2.21 -12.61 -8.92
CA ILE A 159 -2.18 -11.57 -7.90
C ILE A 159 -1.93 -12.15 -6.51
N ILE A 160 -0.91 -11.60 -5.82
CA ILE A 160 -0.59 -11.96 -4.44
C ILE A 160 -1.18 -10.94 -3.45
N PRO A 161 -1.58 -11.36 -2.23
CA PRO A 161 -2.05 -10.47 -1.17
C PRO A 161 -1.17 -9.24 -0.88
N GLY A 162 0.16 -9.41 -0.98
CA GLY A 162 1.12 -8.31 -0.80
C GLY A 162 0.96 -7.19 -1.83
N ALA A 163 0.63 -7.52 -3.09
CA ALA A 163 0.43 -6.52 -4.15
C ALA A 163 -0.81 -5.67 -3.87
N ILE A 164 -1.91 -6.29 -3.42
CA ILE A 164 -3.16 -5.59 -3.05
C ILE A 164 -2.91 -4.67 -1.85
N ALA A 165 -2.21 -5.15 -0.82
CA ALA A 165 -1.84 -4.36 0.36
C ALA A 165 -0.95 -3.15 0.01
N VAL A 166 0.04 -3.33 -0.88
CA VAL A 166 0.90 -2.23 -1.35
C VAL A 166 0.09 -1.22 -2.18
N CYS A 167 -0.81 -1.67 -3.06
CA CYS A 167 -1.66 -0.75 -3.83
C CYS A 167 -2.61 0.08 -2.94
N ALA A 168 -3.14 -0.51 -1.87
CA ALA A 168 -3.93 0.19 -0.85
C ALA A 168 -3.12 1.31 -0.16
N ILE A 169 -1.91 0.98 0.32
CA ILE A 169 -0.99 1.95 0.94
C ILE A 169 -0.57 3.05 -0.04
N TYR A 170 -0.33 2.71 -1.31
CA TYR A 170 0.04 3.69 -2.32
C TYR A 170 -1.15 4.59 -2.69
N ALA A 171 -2.39 4.10 -2.65
CA ALA A 171 -3.60 4.92 -2.79
C ALA A 171 -3.73 5.93 -1.63
N HIS A 172 -3.57 5.46 -0.38
CA HIS A 172 -3.54 6.32 0.81
C HIS A 172 -2.45 7.38 0.68
N HIS A 173 -1.21 6.96 0.42
CA HIS A 173 -0.06 7.84 0.44
C HIS A 173 -0.09 8.88 -0.68
N VAL A 174 -0.39 8.49 -1.93
CA VAL A 174 -0.37 9.43 -3.07
C VAL A 174 -1.38 10.57 -2.87
N LEU A 175 -2.53 10.30 -2.25
CA LEU A 175 -3.56 11.29 -1.90
C LEU A 175 -3.33 12.00 -0.55
N SER A 176 -2.48 11.47 0.34
CA SER A 176 -2.16 12.07 1.64
C SER A 176 -1.42 13.41 1.53
N VAL A 177 -1.35 14.16 2.64
CA VAL A 177 -0.46 15.33 2.76
C VAL A 177 1.03 14.97 2.69
N ASP A 178 1.42 13.73 3.04
CA ASP A 178 2.82 13.37 3.24
C ASP A 178 3.63 13.42 1.93
N ASN A 179 4.87 13.90 2.02
CA ASN A 179 5.77 14.02 0.87
C ASN A 179 6.68 12.80 0.66
N GLN A 180 6.82 11.95 1.69
CA GLN A 180 7.55 10.68 1.65
C GLN A 180 6.69 9.60 2.29
N LEU A 181 6.75 8.36 1.80
CA LEU A 181 6.18 7.21 2.48
C LEU A 181 7.15 6.77 3.58
N GLN A 182 6.74 6.97 4.82
CA GLN A 182 7.43 6.54 6.04
C GLN A 182 6.51 5.60 6.83
N PRO A 183 7.00 4.81 7.80
CA PRO A 183 6.16 3.91 8.59
C PRO A 183 4.97 4.60 9.28
N VAL A 184 5.17 5.88 9.65
CA VAL A 184 4.13 6.82 10.10
C VAL A 184 4.24 8.10 9.26
N GLY A 185 3.13 8.61 8.75
CA GLY A 185 3.09 9.83 7.94
C GLY A 185 3.41 11.09 8.74
N CYS A 186 4.50 11.78 8.40
CA CYS A 186 5.02 12.95 9.15
C CYS A 186 4.10 14.18 9.19
N SER A 187 2.99 14.19 8.44
CA SER A 187 2.00 15.27 8.45
C SER A 187 0.55 14.77 8.54
N SER A 188 0.29 13.51 8.23
CA SER A 188 -1.02 12.87 8.38
C SER A 188 -1.19 12.08 9.68
N ASN A 189 -0.10 11.61 10.28
CA ASN A 189 -0.07 10.56 11.31
C ASN A 189 -0.76 9.24 10.89
N ILE A 190 -0.88 8.97 9.57
CA ILE A 190 -1.32 7.66 9.07
C ILE A 190 -0.25 6.61 9.39
N LEU A 191 -0.65 5.49 10.00
CA LEU A 191 0.22 4.39 10.42
C LEU A 191 0.45 3.41 9.26
N TYR A 192 1.07 3.87 8.16
CA TYR A 192 1.18 3.10 6.92
C TYR A 192 1.77 1.68 7.10
N GLN A 193 2.72 1.48 8.03
CA GLN A 193 3.25 0.14 8.32
C GLN A 193 2.20 -0.77 8.96
N ASP A 194 1.48 -0.29 9.97
CA ASP A 194 0.44 -1.06 10.67
C ASP A 194 -0.76 -1.33 9.76
N GLU A 195 -1.11 -0.37 8.89
CA GLU A 195 -2.11 -0.54 7.84
C GLU A 195 -1.71 -1.64 6.85
N MET A 196 -0.45 -1.64 6.37
CA MET A 196 0.05 -2.65 5.45
C MET A 196 0.04 -4.05 6.08
N GLU A 197 0.51 -4.17 7.32
CA GLU A 197 0.46 -5.42 8.08
C GLU A 197 -0.98 -5.88 8.34
N TYR A 198 -1.89 -4.96 8.62
CA TYR A 198 -3.31 -5.26 8.79
C TYR A 198 -3.96 -5.79 7.51
N TYR A 199 -3.72 -5.16 6.35
CA TYR A 199 -4.26 -5.62 5.06
C TYR A 199 -3.69 -6.98 4.66
N LEU A 200 -2.37 -7.16 4.77
CA LEU A 200 -1.70 -8.43 4.45
C LEU A 200 -2.19 -9.56 5.37
N LYS A 201 -2.37 -9.27 6.67
CA LYS A 201 -2.91 -10.21 7.66
C LYS A 201 -4.39 -10.53 7.44
N TYR A 202 -5.20 -9.57 6.96
CA TYR A 202 -6.59 -9.80 6.57
C TYR A 202 -6.67 -10.76 5.38
N LEU A 203 -5.93 -10.48 4.31
CA LEU A 203 -5.94 -11.26 3.08
C LEU A 203 -5.36 -12.67 3.27
N ASN A 204 -4.16 -12.80 3.86
CA ASN A 204 -3.53 -14.11 4.08
C ASN A 204 -4.37 -15.00 5.00
N LYS A 205 -4.94 -14.44 6.09
CA LYS A 205 -5.81 -15.18 7.00
C LYS A 205 -7.16 -15.54 6.38
N GLY A 206 -7.65 -14.73 5.43
CA GLY A 206 -8.83 -15.05 4.64
C GLY A 206 -8.61 -16.23 3.72
N LEU A 207 -7.53 -16.23 2.93
CA LEU A 207 -7.14 -17.33 2.05
C LEU A 207 -6.94 -18.64 2.83
N LEU A 208 -6.16 -18.60 3.92
CA LEU A 208 -5.93 -19.76 4.81
C LEU A 208 -7.22 -20.34 5.43
N LYS A 209 -8.28 -19.54 5.53
CA LYS A 209 -9.58 -19.95 6.08
C LYS A 209 -10.64 -20.21 5.01
N GLU A 210 -10.25 -20.19 3.75
CA GLU A 210 -11.12 -20.22 2.59
C GLU A 210 -12.28 -19.19 2.62
N ASP A 211 -12.08 -18.02 3.25
CA ASP A 211 -13.11 -17.00 3.34
C ASP A 211 -13.54 -16.57 1.92
N CYS A 212 -14.81 -16.82 1.60
CA CYS A 212 -15.34 -16.67 0.25
C CYS A 212 -15.23 -15.24 -0.28
N HIS A 213 -15.26 -14.22 0.59
CA HIS A 213 -15.08 -12.82 0.19
C HIS A 213 -13.62 -12.56 -0.21
N VAL A 214 -12.67 -13.12 0.54
CA VAL A 214 -11.24 -12.94 0.24
C VAL A 214 -10.83 -13.75 -1.00
N LYS A 215 -11.35 -14.97 -1.18
CA LYS A 215 -11.21 -15.72 -2.43
C LYS A 215 -11.81 -14.93 -3.61
N ALA A 216 -13.01 -14.35 -3.46
CA ALA A 216 -13.63 -13.51 -4.48
C ALA A 216 -12.83 -12.22 -4.80
N ILE A 217 -12.16 -11.60 -3.81
CA ILE A 217 -11.26 -10.47 -4.04
C ILE A 217 -10.07 -10.88 -4.92
N ILE A 218 -9.38 -11.98 -4.59
CA ILE A 218 -8.25 -12.49 -5.39
C ILE A 218 -8.71 -12.87 -6.80
N CYS A 219 -9.83 -13.57 -6.96
CA CYS A 219 -10.39 -13.88 -8.28
C CYS A 219 -10.78 -12.62 -9.07
N THR A 220 -11.33 -11.59 -8.42
CA THR A 220 -11.68 -10.33 -9.12
C THR A 220 -10.42 -9.61 -9.63
N TRP A 221 -9.34 -9.60 -8.85
CA TRP A 221 -8.06 -9.05 -9.29
C TRP A 221 -7.40 -9.87 -10.40
N ASN A 222 -7.41 -11.21 -10.31
CA ASN A 222 -6.92 -12.08 -11.38
C ASN A 222 -7.73 -11.88 -12.67
N ASN A 223 -9.05 -11.89 -12.61
CA ASN A 223 -9.89 -11.76 -13.80
C ASN A 223 -9.78 -10.37 -14.46
N HIS A 224 -9.40 -9.33 -13.70
CA HIS A 224 -9.21 -7.99 -14.22
C HIS A 224 -7.81 -7.76 -14.84
N LEU A 225 -6.76 -8.35 -14.27
CA LEU A 225 -5.36 -8.13 -14.65
C LEU A 225 -4.79 -9.26 -15.54
N TYR A 226 -5.25 -10.48 -15.31
CA TYR A 226 -4.77 -11.73 -15.90
C TYR A 226 -5.95 -12.61 -16.35
N PRO A 227 -6.83 -12.15 -17.28
CA PRO A 227 -8.07 -12.84 -17.65
C PRO A 227 -7.88 -14.25 -18.25
N ASN A 228 -6.66 -14.62 -18.63
CA ASN A 228 -6.31 -15.94 -19.17
C ASN A 228 -5.67 -16.89 -18.12
N LEU A 229 -5.58 -16.47 -16.85
CA LEU A 229 -4.85 -17.20 -15.80
C LEU A 229 -5.45 -18.59 -15.49
N ASP A 230 -6.78 -18.73 -15.56
CA ASP A 230 -7.46 -20.02 -15.33
C ASP A 230 -7.03 -21.09 -16.36
N SER A 231 -6.73 -20.68 -17.60
CA SER A 231 -6.19 -21.58 -18.63
C SER A 231 -4.75 -22.01 -18.38
N ILE A 232 -4.02 -21.32 -17.48
CA ILE A 232 -2.62 -21.58 -17.14
C ILE A 232 -2.54 -22.41 -15.86
N ILE A 233 -3.27 -22.04 -14.80
CA ILE A 233 -3.20 -22.68 -13.47
C ILE A 233 -3.72 -24.13 -13.50
N VAL A 234 -4.68 -24.46 -14.37
CA VAL A 234 -5.15 -25.85 -14.58
C VAL A 234 -4.03 -26.79 -15.04
N HIS A 235 -2.94 -26.26 -15.63
CA HIS A 235 -1.73 -27.03 -15.98
C HIS A 235 -0.58 -26.90 -14.96
N ALA A 236 -0.68 -26.01 -13.97
CA ALA A 236 0.44 -25.58 -13.12
C ALA A 236 0.16 -25.68 -11.60
N THR A 237 -0.83 -26.47 -11.18
CA THR A 237 -1.13 -26.66 -9.75
C THR A 237 -0.14 -27.65 -9.11
N ASP A 238 1.06 -27.18 -8.78
CA ASP A 238 2.07 -27.94 -8.03
C ASP A 238 1.62 -28.15 -6.56
N PRO A 239 1.45 -29.41 -6.10
CA PRO A 239 1.06 -29.71 -4.71
C PRO A 239 2.06 -29.19 -3.67
N ALA A 240 3.35 -29.02 -4.01
CA ALA A 240 4.39 -28.65 -3.06
C ALA A 240 4.13 -27.29 -2.39
N LEU A 241 3.58 -26.33 -3.13
CA LEU A 241 3.35 -24.97 -2.63
C LEU A 241 2.12 -24.90 -1.70
N GLN A 242 1.14 -25.80 -1.86
CA GLN A 242 0.06 -25.96 -0.87
C GLN A 242 0.56 -26.70 0.38
N GLN A 243 1.35 -27.75 0.19
CA GLN A 243 1.91 -28.56 1.29
C GLN A 243 2.82 -27.74 2.21
N GLU A 244 3.77 -26.95 1.68
CA GLU A 244 4.70 -26.18 2.52
C GLU A 244 3.97 -25.09 3.34
N ASN A 245 2.89 -24.49 2.80
CA ASN A 245 2.07 -23.53 3.54
C ASN A 245 1.30 -24.21 4.69
N GLN A 246 0.86 -25.46 4.51
CA GLN A 246 0.23 -26.25 5.57
C GLN A 246 1.27 -26.65 6.64
N ASP A 247 2.45 -27.12 6.23
CA ASP A 247 3.49 -27.57 7.15
C ASP A 247 4.08 -26.44 8.02
N ALA A 248 4.33 -25.27 7.42
CA ALA A 248 4.78 -24.07 8.16
C ALA A 248 3.74 -23.55 9.17
N LEU A 249 2.48 -23.99 9.10
CA LEU A 249 1.43 -23.68 10.07
C LEU A 249 1.19 -24.82 11.05
N ASN A 250 1.39 -26.08 10.63
CA ASN A 250 1.44 -27.24 11.51
C ASN A 250 2.58 -27.08 12.54
N GLU A 251 3.77 -26.64 12.10
CA GLU A 251 4.94 -26.37 12.95
C GLU A 251 4.66 -25.30 14.05
N ILE A 252 3.68 -24.41 13.82
CA ILE A 252 3.22 -23.39 14.78
C ILE A 252 2.08 -23.92 15.69
N GLY A 253 1.50 -25.09 15.38
CA GLY A 253 0.35 -25.67 16.07
C GLY A 253 0.67 -26.74 17.12
N VAL A 254 1.87 -27.30 17.15
CA VAL A 254 2.23 -28.44 18.02
C VAL A 254 2.73 -27.98 19.40
N GLU A 255 1.83 -27.46 20.24
CA GLU A 255 2.03 -27.44 21.70
C GLU A 255 1.36 -28.68 22.34
N SER A 256 2.13 -29.78 22.35
CA SER A 256 1.98 -31.02 23.12
C SER A 256 0.74 -31.16 24.04
N GLU A 257 -0.31 -31.85 23.57
CA GLU A 257 -1.33 -32.41 24.47
C GLU A 257 -0.72 -33.57 25.30
N GLY A 258 -0.30 -33.27 26.53
CA GLY A 258 0.39 -34.21 27.43
C GLY A 258 -0.29 -34.36 28.78
N GLU A 259 -1.08 -35.43 28.92
CA GLU A 259 -1.47 -36.12 30.16
C GLU A 259 -2.03 -35.30 31.35
N GLY A 260 -3.35 -35.41 31.56
CA GLY A 260 -3.89 -35.62 32.90
C GLY A 260 -3.79 -37.12 33.30
N PRO A 261 -4.49 -37.61 34.35
CA PRO A 261 -5.46 -36.91 35.19
C PRO A 261 -5.28 -37.16 36.71
N ARG A 262 -6.16 -36.58 37.54
CA ARG A 262 -6.89 -37.38 38.55
C ARG A 262 -8.17 -36.71 39.04
N THR A 263 -9.18 -37.55 39.25
CA THR A 263 -10.53 -37.22 39.72
C THR A 263 -10.64 -37.24 41.24
N ASN A 264 -11.64 -36.56 41.79
CA ASN A 264 -12.55 -37.22 42.74
C ASN A 264 -13.90 -36.50 42.87
N ASN A 265 -14.97 -37.29 42.97
CA ASN A 265 -16.33 -36.84 43.25
C ASN A 265 -16.61 -36.84 44.77
N ASN A 266 -17.52 -35.99 45.23
CA ASN A 266 -18.75 -36.38 45.95
C ASN A 266 -19.46 -35.16 46.57
N GLY A 267 -20.79 -35.12 46.53
CA GLY A 267 -21.63 -34.09 47.17
C GLY A 267 -23.00 -33.95 46.51
N SER A 268 -24.07 -34.32 47.24
CA SER A 268 -25.47 -34.39 46.78
C SER A 268 -26.38 -33.95 47.95
N PRO A 269 -27.73 -33.87 47.85
CA PRO A 269 -28.55 -32.99 46.99
C PRO A 269 -29.65 -32.20 47.78
N HIS A 270 -30.56 -31.52 47.04
CA HIS A 270 -31.93 -31.10 47.45
C HIS A 270 -32.07 -29.96 48.52
N PRO A 271 -33.28 -29.36 48.74
CA PRO A 271 -34.15 -28.74 47.72
C PRO A 271 -34.99 -27.48 48.17
N ALA A 272 -35.74 -26.95 47.19
CA ALA A 272 -37.13 -26.43 47.30
C ALA A 272 -37.44 -24.99 47.77
N SER A 273 -38.52 -24.45 47.14
CA SER A 273 -39.31 -23.25 47.46
C SER A 273 -38.60 -21.87 47.38
N GLY A 274 -39.25 -20.80 46.94
CA GLY A 274 -40.62 -20.65 46.40
C GLY A 274 -41.10 -19.19 46.41
N VAL A 275 -42.41 -18.97 46.23
CA VAL A 275 -43.13 -17.67 46.34
C VAL A 275 -42.95 -16.72 45.13
N VAL A 276 -43.94 -15.84 44.95
CA VAL A 276 -44.28 -15.13 43.71
C VAL A 276 -44.84 -13.72 44.03
N ASN A 277 -44.67 -12.79 43.08
CA ASN A 277 -45.41 -11.53 42.87
C ASN A 277 -45.06 -10.23 43.62
N ARG A 278 -45.20 -9.15 42.82
CA ARG A 278 -45.53 -7.74 43.12
C ARG A 278 -44.46 -6.85 43.78
N GLU A 279 -44.11 -5.66 43.26
CA GLU A 279 -44.83 -4.52 42.59
C GLU A 279 -45.12 -3.39 43.59
N THR A 280 -44.25 -2.38 43.66
CA THR A 280 -44.61 -0.95 43.93
C THR A 280 -43.41 0.00 43.77
N THR A 281 -43.55 0.98 42.89
CA THR A 281 -43.00 2.35 43.05
C THR A 281 -43.88 3.14 44.07
N PRO A 282 -43.53 4.31 44.64
CA PRO A 282 -42.70 5.38 44.03
C PRO A 282 -41.79 6.26 44.96
N LYS A 283 -41.06 7.16 44.29
CA LYS A 283 -40.52 8.49 44.73
C LYS A 283 -39.35 8.58 45.74
N PRO A 284 -38.56 9.69 45.68
CA PRO A 284 -37.37 9.92 46.52
C PRO A 284 -37.59 10.96 47.65
N PRO A 285 -36.61 11.11 48.56
CA PRO A 285 -36.36 12.34 49.33
C PRO A 285 -35.24 13.21 48.71
N ASP A 286 -35.12 14.43 49.21
CA ASP A 286 -34.22 15.50 48.76
C ASP A 286 -32.84 15.52 49.45
N GLU A 287 -32.00 16.47 49.02
CA GLU A 287 -30.93 17.15 49.77
C GLU A 287 -29.92 16.33 50.62
N SER A 288 -28.65 16.38 50.23
CA SER A 288 -27.66 17.02 51.12
C SER A 288 -26.40 17.52 50.40
N GLN A 289 -25.97 18.71 50.82
CA GLN A 289 -24.74 19.39 50.48
C GLN A 289 -23.50 18.61 50.95
N SER A 290 -22.37 18.73 50.25
CA SER A 290 -21.07 18.83 50.91
C SER A 290 -20.09 19.65 50.06
N HIS A 291 -19.37 20.58 50.71
CA HIS A 291 -18.30 21.35 50.09
C HIS A 291 -16.96 20.69 50.42
N ILE A 292 -16.13 20.40 49.42
CA ILE A 292 -14.67 20.26 49.61
C ILE A 292 -13.95 21.05 48.52
N SER A 293 -13.23 22.08 48.94
CA SER A 293 -12.28 22.84 48.13
C SER A 293 -10.85 22.31 48.32
N SER A 294 -9.90 22.83 47.55
CA SER A 294 -8.43 22.60 47.63
C SER A 294 -7.96 21.23 47.09
N SER A 295 -6.76 21.10 46.51
CA SER A 295 -5.77 22.14 46.10
C SER A 295 -4.84 21.62 45.00
N SER A 296 -4.29 22.54 44.20
CA SER A 296 -3.37 22.26 43.10
C SER A 296 -1.90 22.62 43.42
N SER A 297 -1.03 21.62 43.51
CA SER A 297 0.44 21.74 43.38
C SER A 297 1.04 20.31 43.30
N SER A 298 1.77 19.83 42.30
CA SER A 298 2.82 20.34 41.38
C SER A 298 4.24 19.99 41.84
N SER A 299 5.12 19.66 40.88
CA SER A 299 6.58 19.39 40.99
C SER A 299 7.01 18.01 41.55
N SER A 300 8.18 17.42 41.21
CA SER A 300 9.00 17.49 39.97
C SER A 300 10.22 16.55 40.02
N SER A 301 10.41 15.69 39.01
CA SER A 301 11.71 15.17 38.51
C SER A 301 11.45 14.26 37.30
N SER A 302 12.15 14.26 36.15
CA SER A 302 13.50 14.65 35.71
C SER A 302 14.53 13.49 35.65
N SER A 303 14.49 12.74 34.55
CA SER A 303 15.68 12.12 33.93
C SER A 303 15.50 12.11 32.41
N SER A 304 16.59 12.35 31.68
CA SER A 304 16.61 12.55 30.22
C SER A 304 17.04 11.29 29.50
N ASP A 305 16.61 11.13 28.24
CA ASP A 305 17.50 10.70 27.15
C ASP A 305 16.95 11.20 25.80
N SER A 306 17.79 11.19 24.76
CA SER A 306 17.70 12.15 23.64
C SER A 306 17.36 11.54 22.27
N ASP A 307 17.17 12.45 21.30
CA ASP A 307 17.12 12.27 19.84
C ASP A 307 15.83 11.68 19.22
N SER A 308 15.28 12.27 18.15
CA SER A 308 15.60 13.57 17.51
C SER A 308 14.40 14.09 16.72
N GLU A 309 13.96 15.35 16.96
CA GLU A 309 12.79 15.95 16.31
C GLU A 309 13.13 16.88 15.14
N CYS A 310 12.37 16.79 14.05
CA CYS A 310 12.43 17.72 12.93
C CYS A 310 11.44 18.90 13.12
N GLN A 311 11.93 20.09 13.48
CA GLN A 311 11.16 21.35 13.45
C GLN A 311 11.95 22.52 12.82
N PRO A 312 11.35 23.32 11.92
CA PRO A 312 12.02 24.45 11.27
C PRO A 312 11.62 25.82 11.84
N LYS A 313 12.54 26.81 11.80
CA LYS A 313 12.25 28.24 11.53
C LYS A 313 13.51 29.10 11.32
N HIS A 314 13.48 29.93 10.28
CA HIS A 314 14.32 31.12 10.07
C HIS A 314 13.80 32.32 10.93
N PRO A 315 14.53 33.47 11.16
CA PRO A 315 15.25 34.20 10.09
C PRO A 315 16.46 35.16 10.42
N LYS A 316 17.15 35.58 9.33
CA LYS A 316 17.83 36.88 9.07
C LYS A 316 18.98 37.39 9.99
N THR A 317 20.19 37.41 9.44
CA THR A 317 21.01 38.60 9.05
C THR A 317 22.14 38.12 8.11
N ARG A 318 22.41 38.67 6.91
CA ARG A 318 22.91 40.01 6.51
C ARG A 318 24.41 40.22 6.77
N SER A 319 25.27 39.85 5.80
CA SER A 319 26.17 40.83 5.15
C SER A 319 26.77 40.36 3.80
N GLN A 320 27.30 41.37 3.11
CA GLN A 320 28.14 41.47 1.90
C GLN A 320 29.24 40.41 1.66
N ALA A 321 29.92 40.33 0.51
CA ALA A 321 29.62 40.70 -0.89
C ALA A 321 30.85 40.36 -1.77
N LYS A 322 30.65 40.03 -3.06
CA LYS A 322 31.56 40.45 -4.15
C LYS A 322 30.89 40.28 -5.52
N CYS A 323 30.95 41.34 -6.32
CA CYS A 323 30.58 41.33 -7.74
C CYS A 323 31.86 41.27 -8.57
N LEU A 324 31.88 40.45 -9.61
CA LEU A 324 32.81 40.57 -10.73
C LEU A 324 32.00 40.69 -12.02
N LYS A 325 32.49 41.53 -12.93
CA LYS A 325 31.89 41.81 -14.24
C LYS A 325 32.79 41.25 -15.33
N GLU A 326 32.21 40.56 -16.29
CA GLU A 326 32.67 40.51 -17.68
C GLU A 326 31.39 40.48 -18.54
N LYS A 327 31.05 41.59 -19.21
CA LYS A 327 31.54 42.00 -20.54
C LYS A 327 31.22 40.95 -21.60
N GLY A 328 30.06 41.12 -22.24
CA GLY A 328 29.73 40.38 -23.46
C GLY A 328 30.42 40.95 -24.69
N ILE A 329 30.36 40.19 -25.79
CA ILE A 329 30.67 40.65 -27.15
C ILE A 329 29.43 40.38 -28.01
N GLU A 330 28.90 41.45 -28.61
CA GLU A 330 27.80 41.40 -29.56
C GLU A 330 28.38 41.35 -30.98
N THR A 331 27.92 40.41 -31.81
CA THR A 331 28.33 40.33 -33.22
C THR A 331 27.09 40.19 -34.10
N GLN A 332 26.64 41.31 -34.65
CA GLN A 332 25.65 41.32 -35.72
C GLN A 332 26.23 40.69 -37.00
N ARG A 333 25.45 39.84 -37.67
CA ARG A 333 25.50 39.72 -39.13
C ARG A 333 24.09 39.63 -39.69
N HIS A 334 23.87 40.37 -40.77
CA HIS A 334 22.61 40.52 -41.48
C HIS A 334 22.96 40.54 -42.99
N VAL A 335 21.94 40.61 -43.88
CA VAL A 335 22.04 40.93 -45.32
C VAL A 335 22.36 39.76 -46.30
N SER A 336 21.29 39.29 -46.96
CA SER A 336 21.16 39.02 -48.42
C SER A 336 21.53 37.67 -49.09
N ARG A 337 20.46 36.93 -49.45
CA ARG A 337 19.87 36.86 -50.82
C ARG A 337 20.69 36.25 -51.99
N LYS A 338 20.22 35.10 -52.50
CA LYS A 338 20.18 34.80 -53.95
C LYS A 338 19.01 33.87 -54.31
N ARG A 339 18.59 33.85 -55.58
CA ARG A 339 17.59 32.94 -56.18
C ARG A 339 18.28 32.00 -57.19
N ILE A 340 17.87 30.73 -57.19
CA ILE A 340 18.05 29.63 -58.15
C ILE A 340 16.77 28.77 -57.95
N LEU A 341 15.94 28.37 -58.92
CA LEU A 341 15.92 28.53 -60.39
C LEU A 341 17.05 27.80 -61.15
N SER A 342 16.83 26.57 -61.64
CA SER A 342 15.58 25.76 -61.51
C SER A 342 15.83 24.30 -61.07
N ASP A 343 15.59 23.16 -61.75
CA ASP A 343 15.08 22.77 -63.08
C ASP A 343 14.48 21.32 -62.97
N ASP A 344 13.63 20.87 -63.91
CA ASP A 344 12.77 19.65 -63.82
C ASP A 344 13.48 18.30 -64.14
N GLU A 345 12.89 17.16 -63.75
CA GLU A 345 12.89 15.87 -64.50
C GLU A 345 11.89 14.84 -63.90
N ASP A 346 11.43 13.87 -64.71
CA ASP A 346 10.29 12.96 -64.48
C ASP A 346 10.71 11.49 -64.17
N GLU A 347 9.79 10.53 -64.35
CA GLU A 347 9.96 9.04 -64.41
C GLU A 347 10.24 8.31 -63.05
N ASP A 348 9.64 7.14 -62.75
CA ASP A 348 8.62 6.36 -63.48
C ASP A 348 7.77 5.46 -62.55
N ASP A 349 6.61 4.99 -63.04
CA ASP A 349 5.70 4.03 -62.36
C ASP A 349 5.98 2.58 -62.82
N GLU A 350 6.49 1.69 -61.94
CA GLU A 350 6.48 0.24 -62.18
C GLU A 350 5.39 -0.49 -61.38
N GLN A 351 4.41 -1.05 -62.09
CA GLN A 351 3.37 -1.92 -61.53
C GLN A 351 3.73 -3.40 -61.75
N GLU A 352 4.20 -4.10 -60.71
CA GLU A 352 4.44 -5.54 -60.82
C GLU A 352 3.13 -6.34 -60.75
N ASN A 353 2.75 -6.96 -61.88
CA ASN A 353 1.55 -7.81 -61.99
C ASN A 353 1.81 -9.22 -61.43
N VAL A 354 0.99 -9.67 -60.47
CA VAL A 354 0.99 -11.06 -60.00
C VAL A 354 -0.07 -11.87 -60.76
N PRO A 355 0.30 -12.91 -61.52
CA PRO A 355 -0.67 -13.70 -62.28
C PRO A 355 -1.44 -14.70 -61.40
N GLU A 356 -2.74 -14.74 -61.61
CA GLU A 356 -3.66 -15.74 -61.05
C GLU A 356 -3.40 -17.12 -61.69
N VAL A 357 -3.30 -18.18 -60.87
CA VAL A 357 -3.21 -19.57 -61.34
C VAL A 357 -4.34 -20.38 -60.71
N SER A 358 -5.32 -20.74 -61.53
CA SER A 358 -6.39 -21.69 -61.19
C SER A 358 -6.17 -23.03 -61.90
N LEU A 359 -6.10 -24.12 -61.13
CA LEU A 359 -6.60 -25.46 -61.47
C LEU A 359 -6.55 -26.39 -60.25
#